data_AF-A0A353QJT6-F1
#
_entry.id   AF-A0A353QJT6-F1
#
_cell.length_a   1.000
_cell.length_b   1.000
_cell.length_c   1.000
_cell.angle_alpha   90.00
_cell.angle_beta   90.00
_cell.angle_gamma   90.00
#
_symmetry.space_group_name_H-M   'P 1'
#
loop_
_entity.id
_entity.type
_entity.pdbx_description
1 polymer ?
#
loop_
_entity_poly.entity_id
_entity_poly.type
_entity_poly.pdbx_seq_one_letter_code
_entity_poly.pdbx_strand_id
1 'polypeptide(L)'
;MEDHIKVNAVMISAFKMSKESVRKLRPYWRMLASLQNLFIPSPEIMGDQYFAICSREEFGATTGQLFNKDLVVTIPGAKNASPALQVKQLFSSNYYPSYADDEELVAKVWNLCGKITGA
;
A
#
# COMPACT_ATOMS: atom_id res chain seq x y z
N MET A 1 -7.59 -16.92 21.75
CA MET A 1 -7.32 -17.50 20.43
C MET A 1 -5.86 -17.21 20.16
N GLU A 2 -5.00 -18.21 20.36
CA GLU A 2 -3.59 -18.12 19.96
C GLU A 2 -3.55 -18.31 18.45
N ASP A 3 -3.89 -17.25 17.70
CA ASP A 3 -3.92 -17.36 16.26
C ASP A 3 -2.47 -17.35 15.73
N HIS A 4 -2.00 -18.54 15.34
CA HIS A 4 -0.74 -18.73 14.60
C HIS A 4 -0.73 -18.04 13.21
N ILE A 5 -1.82 -17.37 12.84
CA ILE A 5 -1.97 -16.65 11.58
C ILE A 5 -1.40 -15.24 11.75
N LYS A 6 -0.37 -14.94 10.97
CA LYS A 6 0.19 -13.59 10.85
C LYS A 6 -0.49 -12.88 9.70
N VAL A 7 -0.93 -11.64 9.93
CA VAL A 7 -1.64 -10.82 8.94
C VAL A 7 -0.82 -9.58 8.68
N ASN A 8 -0.36 -9.38 7.45
CA ASN A 8 0.39 -8.20 7.03
C ASN A 8 -0.17 -7.69 5.70
N ALA A 9 0.12 -6.44 5.38
CA ALA A 9 -0.26 -5.81 4.11
C ALA A 9 0.99 -5.44 3.29
N VAL A 10 0.86 -5.48 1.96
CA VAL A 10 1.89 -4.99 1.03
C VAL A 10 1.28 -3.91 0.16
N MET A 11 1.92 -2.75 0.13
CA MET A 11 1.55 -1.66 -0.75
C MET A 11 1.95 -1.97 -2.18
N ILE A 12 0.99 -1.92 -3.09
CA ILE A 12 1.22 -1.93 -4.53
C ILE A 12 1.41 -0.48 -4.96
N SER A 13 2.65 -0.08 -5.25
CA SER A 13 3.04 1.32 -5.48
C SER A 13 2.37 1.97 -6.71
N ALA A 14 1.87 1.17 -7.66
CA ALA A 14 1.01 1.61 -8.75
C ALA A 14 0.51 0.38 -9.53
N PHE A 15 -0.63 0.52 -10.21
CA PHE A 15 -1.17 -0.51 -11.10
C PHE A 15 -0.89 -0.11 -12.54
N LYS A 16 -0.34 -1.06 -13.33
CA LYS A 16 -0.13 -0.83 -14.76
C LYS A 16 -1.48 -0.61 -15.42
N MET A 17 -1.69 0.59 -15.96
CA MET A 17 -2.92 0.90 -16.65
C MET A 17 -3.00 0.12 -17.97
N SER A 18 -4.17 -0.45 -18.27
CA SER A 18 -4.39 -1.11 -19.55
C SER A 18 -4.31 -0.11 -20.71
N LYS A 19 -4.06 -0.60 -21.92
CA LYS A 19 -4.02 0.24 -23.13
C LYS A 19 -5.36 0.96 -23.34
N GLU A 20 -6.46 0.29 -22.98
CA GLU A 20 -7.82 0.80 -23.05
C GLU A 20 -8.04 1.96 -22.08
N SER A 21 -7.56 1.85 -20.84
CA SER A 21 -7.63 2.92 -19.84
C SER A 21 -6.79 4.13 -20.26
N VAL A 22 -5.57 3.90 -20.73
CA VAL A 22 -4.67 4.97 -21.22
C VAL A 22 -5.29 5.72 -22.41
N ARG A 23 -5.97 5.02 -23.33
CA ARG A 23 -6.66 5.64 -24.47
C ARG A 23 -7.79 6.60 -24.07
N LYS A 24 -8.46 6.38 -22.94
CA LYS A 24 -9.53 7.27 -22.44
C LYS A 24 -9.01 8.58 -21.85
N LEU A 25 -7.70 8.68 -21.58
CA LEU A 25 -7.09 9.91 -21.08
C LEU A 25 -6.90 10.95 -22.20
N ARG A 26 -6.94 12.24 -21.82
CA ARG A 26 -6.56 13.35 -22.72
C ARG A 26 -5.11 13.16 -23.19
N PRO A 27 -4.71 13.69 -24.37
CA PRO A 27 -3.40 13.41 -24.97
C PRO A 27 -2.19 13.61 -24.05
N TYR A 28 -2.16 14.72 -23.28
CA TYR A 28 -1.10 14.99 -22.31
C TYR A 28 -1.02 13.91 -21.21
N TRP A 29 -2.17 13.57 -20.61
CA TRP A 29 -2.26 12.54 -19.58
C TRP A 29 -1.96 11.15 -20.13
N ARG A 30 -2.29 10.88 -21.39
CA ARG A 30 -1.97 9.62 -22.07
C ARG A 30 -0.47 9.42 -22.18
N MET A 31 0.28 10.47 -22.50
CA MET A 31 1.74 10.43 -22.53
C MET A 31 2.32 10.14 -21.15
N LEU A 32 1.90 10.88 -20.12
CA LEU A 32 2.35 10.67 -18.74
C LEU A 32 2.03 9.26 -18.23
N ALA A 33 0.82 8.77 -18.47
CA ALA A 33 0.38 7.43 -18.10
C ALA A 33 1.19 6.33 -18.81
N SER A 34 1.53 6.55 -20.08
CA SER A 34 2.35 5.60 -20.85
C SER A 34 3.78 5.54 -20.31
N LEU A 35 4.36 6.68 -19.91
CA LEU A 35 5.67 6.74 -19.26
C LEU A 35 5.63 6.08 -17.89
N GLN A 36 4.63 6.39 -17.05
CA GLN A 36 4.47 5.79 -15.74
C GLN A 36 4.42 4.26 -15.82
N ASN A 37 3.65 3.71 -16.77
CA ASN A 37 3.52 2.27 -16.98
C ASN A 37 4.84 1.52 -17.24
N LEU A 38 5.92 2.20 -17.64
CA LEU A 38 7.25 1.60 -17.83
C LEU A 38 7.99 1.39 -16.51
N PHE A 39 7.66 2.15 -15.47
CA PHE A 39 8.33 2.10 -14.16
C PHE A 39 7.53 1.32 -13.12
N ILE A 40 6.35 0.80 -13.47
CA ILE A 40 5.52 0.00 -12.58
C ILE A 40 6.09 -1.41 -12.50
N PRO A 41 6.32 -1.97 -11.29
CA PRO A 41 6.83 -3.33 -11.13
C PRO A 41 5.91 -4.33 -11.83
N SER A 42 6.51 -5.38 -12.40
CA SER A 42 5.73 -6.44 -13.04
C SER A 42 4.98 -7.27 -11.98
N PRO A 43 3.90 -7.97 -12.37
CA PRO A 43 3.17 -8.84 -11.45
C PRO A 43 4.06 -9.89 -10.80
N GLU A 44 5.07 -10.40 -11.51
CA GLU A 44 6.04 -11.38 -11.00
C GLU A 44 6.85 -10.79 -9.85
N ILE A 45 7.38 -9.56 -10.01
CA ILE A 45 8.13 -8.86 -8.95
C ILE A 45 7.29 -8.69 -7.70
N MET A 46 6.01 -8.31 -7.84
CA MET A 46 5.11 -8.17 -6.70
C MET A 46 4.75 -9.53 -6.09
N GLY A 47 4.54 -10.56 -6.91
CA GLY A 47 4.33 -11.94 -6.48
C GLY A 47 5.47 -12.47 -5.61
N ASP A 48 6.72 -12.17 -5.99
CA ASP A 48 7.90 -12.51 -5.20
C ASP A 48 7.89 -11.81 -3.83
N GLN A 49 7.38 -10.58 -3.72
CA GLN A 49 7.25 -9.90 -2.43
C GLN A 49 6.22 -10.59 -1.53
N TYR A 50 5.07 -10.98 -2.08
CA TYR A 50 4.07 -11.75 -1.33
C TYR A 50 4.64 -13.09 -0.86
N PHE A 51 5.33 -13.81 -1.73
CA PHE A 51 5.97 -15.07 -1.39
C PHE A 51 7.03 -14.88 -0.30
N ALA A 52 7.86 -13.84 -0.41
CA ALA A 52 8.91 -13.53 0.54
C ALA A 52 8.36 -13.29 1.96
N ILE A 53 7.32 -12.48 2.12
CA ILE A 53 6.70 -12.21 3.44
C ILE A 53 6.18 -13.50 4.10
N CYS A 54 5.67 -14.43 3.30
CA CYS A 54 5.11 -15.67 3.82
C CYS A 54 6.16 -16.77 4.09
N SER A 55 7.36 -16.67 3.49
CA SER A 55 8.32 -17.78 3.47
C SER A 55 9.65 -17.48 4.14
N ARG A 56 10.10 -16.22 4.17
CA ARG A 56 11.40 -15.87 4.77
C ARG A 56 11.29 -15.79 6.28
N GLU A 57 12.32 -16.31 6.95
CA GLU A 57 12.40 -16.36 8.40
C GLU A 57 12.36 -14.96 9.05
N GLU A 58 12.93 -13.95 8.38
CA GLU A 58 12.93 -12.55 8.82
C GLU A 58 11.52 -11.95 8.99
N PHE A 59 10.50 -12.52 8.34
CA PHE A 59 9.09 -12.15 8.48
C PHE A 59 8.27 -13.18 9.27
N GLY A 60 8.91 -14.24 9.79
CA GLY A 60 8.45 -14.94 10.99
C GLY A 60 8.22 -13.89 12.10
N ALA A 61 7.57 -14.14 13.22
CA ALA A 61 7.23 -13.10 14.22
C ALA A 61 6.46 -11.80 13.78
N THR A 62 6.43 -11.37 12.51
CA THR A 62 5.85 -10.08 12.13
C THR A 62 4.36 -10.20 11.79
N THR A 63 3.53 -9.35 12.40
CA THR A 63 2.10 -9.24 12.13
C THR A 63 1.64 -7.78 12.31
N GLY A 64 0.56 -7.40 11.66
CA GLY A 64 -0.04 -6.07 11.72
C GLY A 64 0.75 -4.98 10.99
N GLN A 65 1.72 -5.34 10.14
CA GLN A 65 2.58 -4.36 9.46
C GLN A 65 2.13 -4.08 8.03
N LEU A 66 2.34 -2.84 7.58
CA LEU A 66 2.24 -2.45 6.17
C LEU A 66 3.66 -2.31 5.59
N PHE A 67 3.98 -3.17 4.62
CA PHE A 67 5.23 -3.14 3.88
C PHE A 67 5.09 -2.36 2.59
N ASN A 68 6.14 -1.66 2.18
CA ASN A 68 6.22 -1.08 0.85
C ASN A 68 6.60 -2.14 -0.21
N LYS A 69 6.70 -1.71 -1.48
CA LYS A 69 7.09 -2.57 -2.61
C LYS A 69 8.47 -3.24 -2.46
N ASP A 70 9.31 -2.74 -1.56
CA ASP A 70 10.68 -3.20 -1.29
C ASP A 70 10.77 -3.96 0.05
N LEU A 71 9.62 -4.37 0.62
CA LEU A 71 9.51 -5.07 1.92
C LEU A 71 10.03 -4.28 3.12
N VAL A 72 10.02 -2.95 3.04
CA VAL A 72 10.32 -2.08 4.17
C VAL A 72 9.02 -1.75 4.90
N VAL A 73 9.01 -1.94 6.22
CA VAL A 73 7.90 -1.53 7.09
C VAL A 73 7.71 -0.02 6.98
N THR A 74 6.50 0.39 6.63
CA THR A 74 6.14 1.80 6.48
C THR A 74 5.88 2.44 7.85
N ILE A 75 6.03 3.76 7.92
CA ILE A 75 5.85 4.55 9.15
C ILE A 75 4.77 5.62 8.96
N PRO A 76 4.10 6.07 10.04
CA PRO A 76 3.04 7.05 9.89
C PRO A 76 3.62 8.40 9.43
N GLY A 77 2.88 9.08 8.56
CA GLY A 77 3.12 10.49 8.24
C GLY A 77 2.97 11.37 9.48
N ALA A 78 3.65 12.52 9.49
CA ALA A 78 3.60 13.48 10.59
C ALA A 78 2.51 14.53 10.30
N LYS A 79 1.56 14.71 11.23
CA LYS A 79 0.39 15.60 11.04
C LYS A 79 0.77 17.08 10.87
N ASN A 80 1.81 17.54 11.56
CA ASN A 80 2.29 18.93 11.53
C ASN A 80 3.70 19.01 10.91
N ALA A 81 3.89 18.35 9.77
CA ALA A 81 5.17 18.32 9.06
C ALA A 81 5.53 19.68 8.44
N SER A 82 6.84 19.98 8.37
CA SER A 82 7.34 21.08 7.56
C SER A 82 6.98 20.88 6.08
N PRO A 83 6.88 21.93 5.25
CA PRO A 83 6.50 21.80 3.84
C PRO A 83 7.37 20.79 3.06
N ALA A 84 8.68 20.78 3.31
CA ALA A 84 9.60 19.81 2.70
C ALA A 84 9.29 18.36 3.14
N LEU A 85 8.94 18.17 4.41
CA LEU A 85 8.58 16.85 4.93
C LEU A 85 7.21 16.39 4.43
N GLN A 86 6.24 17.29 4.24
CA GLN A 86 4.95 16.96 3.61
C GLN A 86 5.15 16.44 2.20
N VAL A 87 5.99 17.11 1.39
CA VAL A 87 6.35 16.66 0.04
C VAL A 87 7.03 15.29 0.12
N LYS A 88 8.01 15.11 1.01
CA LYS A 88 8.70 13.82 1.20
C LYS A 88 7.71 12.70 1.57
N GLN A 89 6.75 12.97 2.44
CA GLN A 89 5.75 11.99 2.89
C GLN A 89 4.78 11.60 1.78
N LEU A 90 4.43 12.53 0.89
CA LEU A 90 3.53 12.25 -0.23
C LEU A 90 4.18 11.43 -1.35
N PHE A 91 5.47 11.66 -1.62
CA PHE A 91 6.16 11.00 -2.74
C PHE A 91 7.01 9.78 -2.34
N SER A 92 7.18 9.53 -1.04
CA SER A 92 7.92 8.37 -0.54
C SER A 92 6.98 7.20 -0.27
N SER A 93 7.39 6.01 -0.69
CA SER A 93 6.69 4.76 -0.37
C SER A 93 6.87 4.30 1.08
N ASN A 94 7.62 5.04 1.90
CA ASN A 94 7.91 4.66 3.29
C ASN A 94 6.91 5.24 4.29
N TYR A 95 5.99 6.11 3.85
CA TYR A 95 5.00 6.70 4.73
C TYR A 95 3.59 6.26 4.38
N TYR A 96 2.78 5.99 5.39
CA TYR A 96 1.33 5.85 5.24
C TYR A 96 0.61 7.04 5.88
N PRO A 97 -0.67 7.29 5.53
CA PRO A 97 -1.41 8.42 6.07
C PRO A 97 -1.55 8.35 7.59
N SER A 98 -1.31 9.47 8.27
CA SER A 98 -1.31 9.57 9.75
C SER A 98 -2.64 9.26 10.43
N TYR A 99 -3.74 9.20 9.67
CA TYR A 99 -5.06 8.81 10.16
C TYR A 99 -5.28 7.29 10.14
N ALA A 100 -4.40 6.51 9.52
CA ALA A 100 -4.59 5.06 9.38
C ALA A 100 -4.49 4.33 10.73
N ASP A 101 -3.79 4.91 11.70
CA ASP A 101 -3.67 4.38 13.07
C ASP A 101 -4.74 4.94 14.02
N ASP A 102 -5.72 5.68 13.51
CA ASP A 102 -6.82 6.18 14.33
C ASP A 102 -7.75 5.02 14.71
N GLU A 103 -7.65 4.56 15.96
CA GLU A 103 -8.43 3.42 16.48
C GLU A 103 -9.95 3.62 16.32
N GLU A 104 -10.44 4.86 16.41
CA GLU A 104 -11.85 5.15 16.25
C GLU A 104 -12.28 4.99 14.78
N LEU A 105 -11.46 5.45 13.83
CA LEU A 105 -11.70 5.22 12.40
C LEU A 105 -11.62 3.74 12.05
N VAL A 106 -10.63 3.01 12.56
CA VAL A 106 -10.49 1.57 12.34
C VAL A 106 -11.73 0.82 12.85
N ALA A 107 -12.18 1.12 14.08
CA ALA A 107 -13.38 0.51 14.65
C ALA A 107 -14.65 0.86 13.85
N LYS A 108 -14.80 2.10 13.38
CA LYS A 108 -15.92 2.52 12.53
C LYS A 108 -15.98 1.73 11.23
N VAL A 109 -14.84 1.59 10.55
CA VAL A 109 -14.74 0.81 9.30
C VAL A 109 -15.06 -0.66 9.56
N TRP A 110 -14.46 -1.26 10.61
CA TRP A 110 -14.71 -2.66 10.98
C TRP A 110 -16.19 -2.94 11.26
N ASN A 111 -16.82 -2.09 12.08
CA ASN A 111 -18.24 -2.23 12.42
C ASN A 111 -19.15 -2.04 11.20
N LEU A 112 -18.80 -1.13 10.29
CA LEU A 112 -19.54 -0.96 9.04
C LEU A 112 -19.43 -2.21 8.16
N CYS A 113 -18.21 -2.75 8.01
CA CYS A 113 -17.97 -3.99 7.27
C CYS A 113 -18.79 -5.14 7.85
N GLY A 114 -18.76 -5.37 9.17
CA GLY A 114 -19.56 -6.41 9.82
C GLY A 114 -21.06 -6.27 9.54
N LYS A 115 -21.59 -5.04 9.64
CA LYS A 115 -23.01 -4.75 9.34
C LYS A 115 -23.40 -5.07 7.89
N ILE A 116 -22.54 -4.77 6.92
CA ILE A 116 -22.86 -4.99 5.49
C ILE A 116 -22.63 -6.44 5.04
N THR A 117 -21.70 -7.16 5.69
CA THR A 117 -21.39 -8.56 5.34
C THR A 117 -22.17 -9.58 6.18
N GLY A 118 -22.86 -9.15 7.24
CA GLY A 118 -23.58 -10.04 8.16
C GLY A 118 -22.67 -10.87 9.06
N ALA A 119 -21.48 -10.34 9.37
CA ALA A 119 -20.52 -10.94 10.31
C ALA A 119 -20.77 -10.46 11.74
#